data_AF-A0A562ZUK6-F1
#
_entry.id   AF-A0A562ZUK6-F1
#
_cell.length_a   1.000
_cell.length_b   1.000
_cell.length_c   1.000
_cell.angle_alpha   90.00
_cell.angle_beta   90.00
_cell.angle_gamma   90.00
#
_symmetry.space_group_name_H-M   'P 1'
#
loop_
_entity.id
_entity.type
_entity.pdbx_description
1 polymer ?
#
loop_
_entity_poly.entity_id
_entity_poly.type
_entity_poly.pdbx_seq_one_letter_code
_entity_poly.pdbx_strand_id
1 'polypeptide(L)'
;MTLAATATAAAPLVHAQALVDEKDATAMALGYVSDAKRVDARKHPAFAAEQSCARCALYQGQPTDKSGGCPLFAGKQVAGSGWCSGWSRKA
;
A
#
# COMPACT_ATOMS: atom_id res chain seq x y z
N MET A 1 51.73 -16.93 11.97
CA MET A 1 51.05 -15.62 11.98
C MET A 1 49.67 -15.79 11.39
N THR A 2 48.68 -15.95 12.25
CA THR A 2 47.26 -16.15 11.95
C THR A 2 46.61 -14.81 11.64
N LEU A 3 46.16 -14.60 10.40
CA LEU A 3 45.31 -13.46 10.03
C LEU A 3 43.85 -13.91 10.10
N ALA A 4 43.18 -13.54 11.19
CA ALA A 4 41.73 -13.65 11.31
C ALA A 4 41.08 -12.51 10.52
N ALA A 5 40.40 -12.84 9.42
CA ALA A 5 39.57 -11.92 8.67
C ALA A 5 38.20 -11.82 9.34
N THR A 6 37.96 -10.75 10.10
CA THR A 6 36.63 -10.43 10.63
C THR A 6 35.79 -9.79 9.52
N ALA A 7 34.87 -10.56 8.94
CA ALA A 7 33.86 -10.04 8.04
C ALA A 7 32.75 -9.35 8.85
N THR A 8 32.66 -8.02 8.76
CA THR A 8 31.51 -7.26 9.25
C THR A 8 30.32 -7.48 8.33
N ALA A 9 29.34 -8.26 8.78
CA ALA A 9 28.06 -8.41 8.10
C ALA A 9 27.25 -7.11 8.21
N ALA A 10 27.07 -6.40 7.10
CA ALA A 10 26.09 -5.32 7.00
C ALA A 10 24.70 -5.96 6.84
N ALA A 11 23.89 -5.93 7.91
CA ALA A 11 22.48 -6.31 7.82
C ALA A 11 21.71 -5.25 7.01
N PRO A 12 20.85 -5.63 6.06
CA PRO A 12 20.00 -4.66 5.36
C PRO A 12 19.04 -4.03 6.36
N LEU A 13 19.06 -2.70 6.44
CA LEU A 13 18.03 -1.93 7.15
C LEU A 13 16.72 -2.07 6.36
N VAL A 14 15.83 -2.94 6.81
CA VAL A 14 14.43 -2.95 6.36
C VAL A 14 13.78 -1.68 6.90
N HIS A 15 13.76 -0.62 6.08
CA HIS A 15 12.95 0.55 6.39
C HIS A 15 11.49 0.19 6.18
N ALA A 16 10.74 0.07 7.27
CA ALA A 16 9.29 -0.03 7.22
C ALA A 16 8.75 1.25 6.56
N GLN A 17 8.12 1.09 5.39
CA GLN A 17 7.57 2.24 4.66
C GLN A 17 6.34 2.76 5.39
N ALA A 18 6.21 4.08 5.50
CA ALA A 18 5.06 4.71 6.15
C ALA A 18 3.75 4.39 5.42
N LEU A 19 2.64 4.36 6.15
CA LEU A 19 1.31 4.31 5.53
C LEU A 19 1.00 5.62 4.81
N VAL A 20 0.22 5.54 3.74
CA VAL A 20 -0.38 6.72 3.08
C VAL A 20 -1.29 7.44 4.06
N ASP A 21 -1.08 8.75 4.22
CA ASP A 21 -2.01 9.62 4.94
C ASP A 21 -3.10 10.04 3.96
N GLU A 22 -4.38 9.93 4.36
CA GLU A 22 -5.52 10.32 3.52
C GLU A 22 -5.49 11.82 3.16
N LYS A 23 -4.71 12.63 3.89
CA LYS A 23 -4.50 14.05 3.64
C LYS A 23 -3.35 14.35 2.69
N ASP A 24 -2.55 13.36 2.30
CA ASP A 24 -1.52 13.54 1.28
C ASP A 24 -2.16 14.01 -0.04
N ALA A 25 -1.47 14.89 -0.78
CA ALA A 25 -2.00 15.43 -2.04
C ALA A 25 -2.40 14.33 -3.04
N THR A 26 -1.57 13.30 -3.21
CA THR A 26 -1.87 12.14 -4.07
C THR A 26 -3.03 11.30 -3.55
N ALA A 27 -3.16 11.16 -2.22
CA ALA A 27 -4.26 10.44 -1.60
C ALA A 27 -5.59 11.14 -1.84
N MET A 28 -5.64 12.46 -1.64
CA MET A 28 -6.82 13.26 -1.93
C MET A 28 -7.19 13.22 -3.42
N ALA A 29 -6.20 13.33 -4.32
CA ALA A 29 -6.42 13.30 -5.77
C ALA A 29 -7.04 11.97 -6.25
N LEU A 30 -6.64 10.86 -5.63
CA LEU A 30 -7.16 9.52 -5.94
C LEU A 30 -8.34 9.12 -5.05
N GLY A 31 -8.81 9.97 -4.14
CA GLY A 31 -9.86 9.63 -3.18
C GLY A 31 -9.51 8.43 -2.30
N TYR A 32 -8.24 8.30 -1.91
CA TYR A 32 -7.79 7.20 -1.07
C TYR A 32 -8.41 7.27 0.32
N VAL A 33 -8.91 6.12 0.78
CA VAL A 33 -9.30 5.87 2.15
C VAL A 33 -8.61 4.59 2.64
N SER A 34 -8.21 4.57 3.90
CA SER A 34 -7.60 3.40 4.56
C SER A 34 -8.59 2.27 4.86
N ASP A 35 -9.89 2.56 4.80
CA ASP A 35 -10.98 1.59 4.91
C ASP A 35 -12.01 1.84 3.80
N ALA A 36 -12.19 0.87 2.91
CA ALA A 36 -13.13 0.91 1.80
C ALA A 36 -14.58 1.19 2.23
N LYS A 37 -14.95 0.92 3.49
CA LYS A 37 -16.28 1.28 4.04
C LYS A 37 -16.52 2.78 4.13
N ARG A 38 -15.44 3.59 4.05
CA ARG A 38 -15.49 5.05 4.14
C ARG A 38 -15.48 5.72 2.76
N VAL A 39 -15.52 4.96 1.67
CA VAL A 39 -15.60 5.51 0.32
C VAL A 39 -16.88 6.32 0.17
N ASP A 40 -16.77 7.55 -0.32
CA ASP A 40 -17.92 8.35 -0.72
C ASP A 40 -18.46 7.85 -2.06
N ALA A 41 -19.41 6.91 -2.02
CA ALA A 41 -20.01 6.30 -3.21
C ALA A 41 -20.68 7.32 -4.15
N ARG A 42 -21.02 8.52 -3.67
CA ARG A 42 -21.55 9.59 -4.54
C ARG A 42 -20.46 10.19 -5.44
N LYS A 43 -19.23 10.27 -4.93
CA LYS A 43 -18.06 10.73 -5.69
C LYS A 43 -17.44 9.62 -6.53
N HIS A 44 -17.67 8.37 -6.14
CA HIS A 44 -17.09 7.19 -6.77
C HIS A 44 -18.19 6.16 -7.13
N PRO A 45 -19.03 6.44 -8.14
CA PRO A 45 -20.17 5.57 -8.48
C PRO A 45 -19.74 4.18 -9.00
N ALA A 46 -18.48 4.01 -9.41
CA ALA A 46 -17.91 2.73 -9.81
C ALA A 46 -17.39 1.88 -8.63
N PHE A 47 -17.42 2.42 -7.39
CA PHE A 47 -17.06 1.67 -6.20
C PHE A 47 -18.09 0.58 -5.92
N ALA A 48 -17.59 -0.59 -5.51
CA ALA A 48 -18.39 -1.69 -5.01
C ALA A 48 -17.76 -2.19 -3.70
N ALA A 49 -18.58 -2.62 -2.73
CA ALA A 49 -18.15 -2.86 -1.35
C ALA A 49 -17.08 -3.95 -1.21
N GLU A 50 -16.96 -4.82 -2.22
CA GLU A 50 -15.94 -5.86 -2.32
C GLU A 50 -14.58 -5.36 -2.83
N GLN A 51 -14.49 -4.11 -3.30
CA GLN A 51 -13.25 -3.51 -3.79
C GLN A 51 -12.39 -3.02 -2.63
N SER A 52 -11.19 -3.58 -2.51
CA SER A 52 -10.15 -3.10 -1.60
C SER A 52 -8.76 -3.23 -2.22
N CYS A 53 -7.76 -2.61 -1.61
CA CYS A 53 -6.36 -2.74 -2.00
C CYS A 53 -5.92 -4.21 -2.02
N ALA A 54 -6.26 -5.02 -1.01
CA ALA A 54 -5.94 -6.45 -0.98
C ALA A 54 -6.49 -7.22 -2.21
N ARG A 55 -7.56 -6.72 -2.84
CA ARG A 55 -8.21 -7.28 -4.03
C ARG A 55 -7.88 -6.52 -5.33
N CYS A 56 -6.97 -5.55 -5.27
CA CYS A 56 -6.54 -4.72 -6.39
C CYS A 56 -5.35 -5.35 -7.14
N ALA A 57 -5.34 -5.26 -8.46
CA ALA A 57 -4.23 -5.70 -9.31
C ALA A 57 -2.90 -5.01 -8.98
N LEU A 58 -2.96 -3.77 -8.47
CA LEU A 58 -1.78 -2.95 -8.19
C LEU A 58 -1.18 -3.16 -6.79
N TYR A 59 -1.85 -3.90 -5.91
CA TYR A 59 -1.37 -4.12 -4.55
C TYR A 59 -0.22 -5.13 -4.53
N GLN A 60 0.88 -4.71 -3.91
CA GLN A 60 2.15 -5.44 -3.87
C GLN A 60 2.35 -6.25 -2.58
N GLY A 61 1.38 -6.22 -1.65
CA GLY A 61 1.35 -7.10 -0.48
C GLY A 61 0.57 -8.40 -0.74
N GLN A 62 0.61 -9.34 0.19
CA GLN A 62 -0.23 -10.53 0.16
C GLN A 62 -1.68 -10.18 0.54
N PRO A 63 -2.69 -10.94 0.07
CA PRO A 63 -4.10 -10.65 0.36
C PRO A 63 -4.45 -10.57 1.87
N THR A 64 -3.66 -11.22 2.72
CA THR A 64 -3.82 -11.24 4.18
C THR A 64 -3.00 -10.17 4.90
N ASP A 65 -2.11 -9.47 4.20
CA ASP A 65 -1.28 -8.43 4.81
C ASP A 65 -2.14 -7.21 5.14
N LYS A 66 -1.89 -6.61 6.33
CA LYS A 66 -2.58 -5.39 6.76
C LYS A 66 -2.25 -4.19 5.87
N SER A 67 -1.08 -4.19 5.27
CA SER A 67 -0.60 -3.13 4.39
C SER A 67 0.41 -3.66 3.38
N GLY A 68 0.56 -2.94 2.28
CA GLY A 68 1.46 -3.32 1.20
C GLY A 68 1.69 -2.16 0.24
N GLY A 69 2.70 -2.32 -0.61
CA GLY A 69 3.03 -1.30 -1.61
C GLY A 69 1.90 -1.13 -2.64
N CYS A 70 1.82 0.06 -3.21
CA CYS A 70 1.00 0.37 -4.38
C CYS A 70 1.79 1.34 -5.25
N PRO A 71 1.99 1.07 -6.56
CA PRO A 71 2.81 1.93 -7.44
C PRO A 71 2.27 3.35 -7.57
N LEU A 72 1.00 3.60 -7.27
CA LEU A 72 0.40 4.94 -7.24
C LEU A 72 0.84 5.78 -6.02
N PHE A 73 1.37 5.13 -4.98
CA PHE A 73 1.80 5.74 -3.72
C PHE A 73 3.27 5.41 -3.44
N ALA A 74 4.16 5.87 -4.32
CA ALA A 74 5.58 5.57 -4.25
C ALA A 74 6.20 5.87 -2.86
N GLY A 75 6.94 4.89 -2.32
CA GLY A 75 7.60 5.01 -1.02
C GLY A 75 6.68 4.91 0.20
N LYS A 76 5.39 4.65 0.00
CA LYS A 76 4.39 4.46 1.06
C LYS A 76 3.63 3.14 0.87
N GLN A 77 3.00 2.68 1.94
CA GLN A 77 2.10 1.53 1.93
C GLN A 77 0.64 1.97 1.99
N VAL A 78 -0.22 1.25 1.28
CA VAL A 78 -1.67 1.36 1.43
C VAL A 78 -2.16 0.29 2.42
N ALA A 79 -3.25 0.58 3.12
CA ALA A 79 -3.93 -0.42 3.93
C ALA A 79 -4.57 -1.48 3.01
N GLY A 80 -4.47 -2.76 3.36
CA GLY A 80 -5.12 -3.84 2.60
C GLY A 80 -6.64 -3.69 2.53
N SER A 81 -7.25 -3.12 3.57
CA SER A 81 -8.67 -2.73 3.62
C SER A 81 -9.00 -1.43 2.89
N GLY A 82 -8.00 -0.68 2.43
CA GLY A 82 -8.19 0.63 1.81
C GLY A 82 -8.74 0.55 0.39
N TRP A 83 -9.01 1.70 -0.20
CA TRP A 83 -9.47 1.84 -1.58
C TRP A 83 -9.07 3.21 -2.15
N CYS A 84 -8.89 3.31 -3.46
CA CYS A 84 -8.78 4.58 -4.18
C CYS A 84 -9.38 4.43 -5.59
N SER A 85 -9.63 5.55 -6.28
CA SER A 85 -10.23 5.57 -7.62
C SER A 85 -9.40 4.86 -8.70
N GLY A 86 -8.11 4.61 -8.45
CA GLY A 86 -7.23 3.80 -9.29
C GLY A 86 -7.40 2.29 -9.10
N TRP A 87 -8.37 1.84 -8.30
CA TRP A 87 -8.62 0.41 -8.10
C TRP A 87 -8.84 -0.31 -9.44
N SER A 88 -8.19 -1.45 -9.59
CA SER A 88 -8.33 -2.32 -10.76
C SER A 88 -8.51 -3.75 -10.28
N ARG A 89 -9.50 -4.45 -10.82
CA ARG A 89 -9.77 -5.85 -10.48
C ARG A 89 -8.55 -6.71 -10.84
N LYS A 90 -8.13 -7.59 -9.92
CA LYS A 90 -7.18 -8.68 -10.27
C LYS A 90 -7.81 -9.55 -11.37
N ALA A 91 -7.02 -9.94 -12.37
CA ALA A 91 -7.45 -10.88 -13.40
C ALA A 91 -7.64 -12.28 -12.81
#